data_AF-A0A659S628-F1
#
_entry.id   AF-A0A659S628-F1
#
_cell.length_a   1.000
_cell.length_b   1.000
_cell.length_c   1.000
_cell.angle_alpha   90.00
_cell.angle_beta   90.00
_cell.angle_gamma   90.00
#
_symmetry.space_group_name_H-M   'P 1'
#
loop_
_entity.id
_entity.type
_entity.pdbx_description
1 polymer ?
#
loop_
_entity_poly.entity_id
_entity_poly.type
_entity_poly.pdbx_seq_one_letter_code
_entity_poly.pdbx_strand_id
1 'polypeptide(L)'
;MDSGYWQSQFEDWLRHHHQEQDAAHDIFHFRRVWGTAHTLGDNVPVDWLVVLSACYFHDIVSLAKNHPQRHRSSILAAAETRRIFLRDFPDFPAEKLAGICHAIEAHSFSANIAPTTPEAKIVQDADRLEALGAIGLARVFAVSGALGVALFDADDPFADRRPLNDKQFALDHF
;
A
#
# COMPACT_ATOMS: atom_id res chain seq x y z
N MET A 1 12.92 15.79 -15.96
CA MET A 1 12.59 15.88 -14.52
C MET A 1 13.01 14.57 -13.89
N ASP A 2 13.76 14.61 -12.79
CA ASP A 2 14.22 13.41 -12.08
C ASP A 2 13.19 12.94 -11.04
N SER A 3 13.47 11.82 -10.39
CA SER A 3 12.60 11.27 -9.34
C SER A 3 12.47 12.17 -8.12
N GLY A 4 13.50 12.98 -7.80
CA GLY A 4 13.49 13.87 -6.64
C GLY A 4 12.49 15.03 -6.81
N TYR A 5 12.44 15.62 -8.01
CA TYR A 5 11.42 16.60 -8.37
C TYR A 5 10.01 16.03 -8.19
N TRP A 6 9.72 14.88 -8.80
CA TRP A 6 8.38 14.28 -8.74
C TRP A 6 7.99 13.85 -7.33
N GLN A 7 8.94 13.36 -6.54
CA GLN A 7 8.70 13.02 -5.13
C GLN A 7 8.21 14.24 -4.35
N SER A 8 8.86 15.40 -4.50
CA SER A 8 8.42 16.65 -3.86
C SER A 8 7.01 17.04 -4.30
N GLN A 9 6.74 16.99 -5.61
CA GLN A 9 5.42 17.35 -6.15
C GLN A 9 4.30 16.44 -5.61
N PHE A 10 4.56 15.13 -5.48
CA PHE A 10 3.59 14.19 -4.93
C PHE A 10 3.32 14.42 -3.45
N GLU A 11 4.37 14.67 -2.66
CA GLU A 11 4.23 14.99 -1.24
C GLU A 11 3.45 16.27 -1.01
N ASP A 12 3.75 17.32 -1.78
CA ASP A 12 3.03 18.58 -1.70
C ASP A 12 1.56 18.38 -2.09
N TRP A 13 1.28 17.64 -3.17
CA TRP A 13 -0.09 17.35 -3.58
C TRP A 13 -0.86 16.59 -2.49
N LEU A 14 -0.27 15.54 -1.91
CA LEU A 14 -0.89 14.72 -0.86
C LEU A 14 -1.20 15.54 0.40
N ARG A 15 -0.30 16.46 0.81
CA ARG A 15 -0.56 17.35 1.96
C ARG A 15 -1.80 18.22 1.78
N HIS A 16 -2.12 18.61 0.55
CA HIS A 16 -3.25 19.48 0.25
C HIS A 16 -4.56 18.71 -0.01
N HIS A 17 -4.49 17.45 -0.44
CA HIS A 17 -5.65 16.71 -0.94
C HIS A 17 -6.01 15.45 -0.13
N HIS A 18 -5.09 14.92 0.67
CA HIS A 18 -5.29 13.68 1.41
C HIS A 18 -5.30 13.97 2.92
N GLN A 19 -6.47 14.36 3.44
CA GLN A 19 -6.64 14.59 4.88
C GLN A 19 -6.77 13.26 5.63
N GLU A 20 -5.87 13.09 6.61
CA GLU A 20 -5.66 11.91 7.46
C GLU A 20 -6.97 11.38 8.07
N GLN A 21 -7.35 10.15 7.72
CA GLN A 21 -8.35 9.37 8.46
C GLN A 21 -7.78 8.08 9.07
N ASP A 22 -6.55 7.69 8.73
CA ASP A 22 -5.93 6.47 9.23
C ASP A 22 -4.44 6.70 9.52
N ALA A 23 -4.05 6.61 10.80
CA ALA A 23 -2.66 6.75 11.23
C ALA A 23 -1.72 5.67 10.65
N ALA A 24 -2.28 4.58 10.10
CA ALA A 24 -1.50 3.53 9.45
C ALA A 24 -1.17 3.81 7.96
N HIS A 25 -1.82 4.80 7.33
CA HIS A 25 -1.70 5.10 5.90
C HIS A 25 -1.39 6.59 5.66
N ASP A 26 -0.39 7.11 6.37
CA ASP A 26 0.09 8.49 6.26
C ASP A 26 1.16 8.66 5.17
N ILE A 27 1.57 9.90 4.90
CA ILE A 27 2.68 10.21 3.98
C ILE A 27 3.96 9.45 4.38
N PHE A 28 4.13 9.12 5.67
CA PHE A 28 5.27 8.37 6.14
C PHE A 28 5.23 6.88 5.73
N HIS A 29 4.05 6.25 5.63
CA HIS A 29 3.87 4.94 4.98
C HIS A 29 4.40 4.97 3.55
N PHE A 30 3.95 5.92 2.73
CA PHE A 30 4.41 6.04 1.33
C PHE A 30 5.92 6.24 1.21
N ARG A 31 6.51 7.07 2.08
CA ARG A 31 7.97 7.29 2.12
C ARG A 31 8.74 6.01 2.50
N ARG A 32 8.25 5.21 3.44
CA ARG A 32 8.91 3.94 3.82
C ARG A 32 8.80 2.90 2.72
N VAL A 33 7.61 2.74 2.13
CA VAL A 33 7.42 1.86 0.96
C VAL A 33 8.36 2.28 -0.17
N TRP A 34 8.48 3.57 -0.46
CA TRP A 34 9.42 4.08 -1.46
C TRP A 34 10.89 3.77 -1.11
N GLY A 35 11.32 3.99 0.13
CA GLY A 35 12.69 3.67 0.56
C GLY A 35 13.02 2.18 0.45
N THR A 36 12.07 1.31 0.82
CA THR A 36 12.19 -0.14 0.67
C THR A 36 12.21 -0.54 -0.81
N ALA A 37 11.32 0.02 -1.64
CA ALA A 37 11.28 -0.22 -3.07
C ALA A 37 12.59 0.18 -3.76
N HIS A 38 13.21 1.29 -3.35
CA HIS A 38 14.51 1.71 -3.86
C HIS A 38 15.61 0.71 -3.52
N THR A 39 15.59 0.16 -2.31
CA THR A 39 16.54 -0.87 -1.88
C THR A 39 16.33 -2.19 -2.63
N LEU A 40 15.08 -2.61 -2.81
CA LEU A 40 14.74 -3.85 -3.53
C LEU A 40 15.03 -3.78 -5.02
N GLY A 41 14.83 -2.60 -5.63
CA GLY A 41 15.09 -2.36 -7.03
C GLY A 41 16.55 -2.03 -7.35
N ASP A 42 17.45 -2.04 -6.36
CA ASP A 42 18.86 -1.75 -6.60
C ASP A 42 19.43 -2.77 -7.60
N ASN A 43 20.08 -2.26 -8.66
CA ASN A 43 20.58 -3.03 -9.81
C ASN A 43 19.52 -3.73 -10.70
N VAL A 44 18.22 -3.45 -10.51
CA VAL A 44 17.17 -3.94 -11.41
C VAL A 44 16.87 -2.86 -12.47
N PRO A 45 16.87 -3.18 -13.78
CA PRO A 45 16.52 -2.21 -14.81
C PRO A 45 15.01 -1.96 -14.78
N VAL A 46 14.60 -0.87 -14.13
CA VAL A 46 13.20 -0.46 -13.95
C VAL A 46 12.98 1.01 -14.26
N ASP A 47 11.74 1.38 -14.59
CA ASP A 47 11.36 2.79 -14.63
C ASP A 47 11.07 3.31 -13.22
N TRP A 48 12.03 4.03 -12.65
CA TRP A 48 11.91 4.58 -11.30
C TRP A 48 10.76 5.58 -11.12
N LEU A 49 10.30 6.25 -12.19
CA LEU A 49 9.11 7.10 -12.07
C LEU A 49 7.83 6.27 -11.97
N VAL A 50 7.79 5.09 -12.58
CA VAL A 50 6.66 4.17 -12.39
C VAL A 50 6.64 3.65 -10.96
N VAL A 51 7.79 3.21 -10.43
CA VAL A 51 7.90 2.71 -9.05
C VAL A 51 7.55 3.81 -8.05
N LEU A 52 8.15 4.99 -8.17
CA LEU A 52 7.88 6.14 -7.30
C LEU A 52 6.38 6.49 -7.27
N SER A 53 5.77 6.68 -8.45
CA SER A 53 4.36 7.03 -8.54
C SER A 53 3.47 5.94 -7.96
N ALA A 54 3.76 4.66 -8.21
CA ALA A 54 2.99 3.57 -7.62
C ALA A 54 3.13 3.55 -6.08
N CYS A 55 4.33 3.73 -5.52
CA CYS A 55 4.53 3.78 -4.07
C CYS A 55 3.74 4.91 -3.40
N TYR A 56 3.63 6.07 -4.03
CA TYR A 56 2.93 7.23 -3.45
C TYR A 56 1.40 7.19 -3.60
N PHE A 57 0.87 6.45 -4.57
CA PHE A 57 -0.56 6.46 -4.88
C PHE A 57 -1.25 5.09 -4.75
N HIS A 58 -0.55 4.02 -4.38
CA HIS A 58 -1.13 2.67 -4.32
C HIS A 58 -2.36 2.54 -3.42
N ASP A 59 -2.40 3.32 -2.33
CA ASP A 59 -3.48 3.34 -1.33
C ASP A 59 -4.29 4.65 -1.36
N ILE A 60 -4.23 5.43 -2.45
CA ILE A 60 -4.99 6.70 -2.58
C ILE A 60 -6.51 6.49 -2.49
N VAL A 61 -6.97 5.26 -2.77
CA VAL A 61 -8.33 4.82 -2.47
C VAL A 61 -8.24 3.54 -1.65
N SER A 62 -8.65 3.62 -0.37
CA SER A 62 -8.73 2.48 0.52
C SER A 62 -10.15 2.34 1.06
N LEU A 63 -10.84 1.26 0.68
CA LEU A 63 -12.15 0.94 1.24
C LEU A 63 -11.96 0.29 2.62
N ALA A 64 -12.88 0.59 3.55
CA ALA A 64 -12.83 0.02 4.90
C ALA A 64 -12.70 -1.51 4.91
N LYS A 65 -12.00 -2.07 5.91
CA LYS A 65 -11.69 -3.51 5.97
C LYS A 65 -12.93 -4.42 5.94
N ASN A 66 -14.08 -3.93 6.43
CA ASN A 66 -15.36 -4.63 6.43
C ASN A 66 -16.20 -4.42 5.15
N HIS A 67 -15.72 -3.65 4.17
CA HIS A 67 -16.46 -3.34 2.96
C HIS A 67 -16.53 -4.56 2.01
N PRO A 68 -17.71 -4.91 1.46
CA PRO A 68 -17.88 -6.10 0.62
C PRO A 68 -17.04 -6.07 -0.67
N GLN A 69 -16.66 -4.88 -1.13
CA GLN A 69 -15.83 -4.68 -2.32
C GLN A 69 -14.37 -4.36 -2.01
N ARG A 70 -13.86 -4.66 -0.80
CA ARG A 70 -12.47 -4.41 -0.42
C ARG A 70 -11.45 -4.90 -1.45
N HIS A 71 -11.71 -6.05 -2.09
CA HIS A 71 -10.87 -6.61 -3.15
C HIS A 71 -10.69 -5.68 -4.37
N ARG A 72 -11.56 -4.68 -4.54
CA ARG A 72 -11.48 -3.68 -5.64
C ARG A 72 -10.70 -2.43 -5.27
N SER A 73 -10.24 -2.28 -4.02
CA SER A 73 -9.59 -1.03 -3.58
C SER A 73 -8.40 -0.67 -4.44
N SER A 74 -7.52 -1.63 -4.78
CA SER A 74 -6.36 -1.37 -5.65
C SER A 74 -6.75 -0.98 -7.08
N ILE A 75 -7.82 -1.58 -7.63
CA ILE A 75 -8.34 -1.22 -8.97
C ILE A 75 -8.91 0.20 -8.95
N LEU A 76 -9.64 0.55 -7.90
CA LEU A 76 -10.16 1.91 -7.72
C LEU A 76 -9.03 2.93 -7.51
N ALA A 77 -8.00 2.56 -6.74
CA ALA A 77 -6.82 3.38 -6.52
C ALA A 77 -6.07 3.63 -7.83
N ALA A 78 -5.89 2.62 -8.68
CA ALA A 78 -5.28 2.79 -10.00
C ALA A 78 -6.11 3.71 -10.92
N ALA A 79 -7.43 3.53 -10.95
CA ALA A 79 -8.32 4.38 -11.73
C ALA A 79 -8.29 5.85 -11.26
N GLU A 80 -8.26 6.07 -9.94
CA GLU A 80 -8.18 7.41 -9.37
C GLU A 80 -6.79 8.03 -9.57
N THR A 81 -5.73 7.25 -9.43
CA THR A 81 -4.36 7.68 -9.77
C THR A 81 -4.30 8.18 -11.20
N ARG A 82 -4.87 7.44 -12.15
CA ARG A 82 -4.91 7.89 -13.54
C ARG A 82 -5.64 9.23 -13.71
N ARG A 83 -6.74 9.45 -13.00
CA ARG A 83 -7.46 10.73 -13.02
C ARG A 83 -6.64 11.86 -12.44
N ILE A 84 -6.02 11.65 -11.29
CA ILE A 84 -5.16 12.62 -10.62
C ILE A 84 -4.02 13.04 -11.55
N PHE A 85 -3.33 12.08 -12.17
CA PHE A 85 -2.22 12.38 -13.07
C PHE A 85 -2.65 13.19 -14.30
N LEU A 86 -3.78 12.85 -14.92
CA LEU A 86 -4.28 13.59 -16.08
C LEU A 86 -4.79 15.00 -15.72
N ARG A 87 -5.21 15.23 -14.48
CA ARG A 87 -5.78 16.51 -14.03
C ARG A 87 -4.73 17.43 -13.43
N ASP A 88 -3.90 16.91 -12.53
CA ASP A 88 -3.06 17.68 -11.62
C ASP A 88 -1.57 17.62 -11.98
N PHE A 89 -1.16 16.65 -12.81
CA PHE A 89 0.23 16.48 -13.23
C PHE A 89 0.36 16.45 -14.77
N PRO A 90 -0.04 17.53 -15.48
CA PRO A 90 -0.06 17.57 -16.95
C PRO A 90 1.33 17.40 -17.59
N ASP A 91 2.40 17.74 -16.87
CA ASP A 91 3.78 17.59 -17.33
C ASP A 91 4.35 16.18 -17.08
N PHE A 92 3.59 15.27 -16.46
CA PHE A 92 4.03 13.90 -16.20
C PHE A 92 3.97 13.05 -17.48
N PRO A 93 4.99 12.22 -17.76
CA PRO A 93 5.00 11.39 -18.97
C PRO A 93 3.84 10.39 -19.02
N ALA A 94 2.88 10.64 -19.92
CA ALA A 94 1.62 9.89 -20.00
C ALA A 94 1.83 8.41 -20.36
N GLU A 95 2.91 8.07 -21.07
CA GLU A 95 3.30 6.71 -21.43
C GLU A 95 3.56 5.82 -20.21
N LYS A 96 3.90 6.41 -19.06
CA LYS A 96 4.17 5.69 -17.81
C LYS A 96 2.91 5.27 -17.06
N LEU A 97 1.77 5.89 -17.36
CA LEU A 97 0.52 5.68 -16.62
C LEU A 97 0.04 4.23 -16.64
N ALA A 98 0.23 3.52 -17.76
CA ALA A 98 -0.14 2.12 -17.86
C ALA A 98 0.65 1.25 -16.87
N GLY A 99 1.97 1.48 -16.76
CA GLY A 99 2.83 0.80 -15.80
C GLY A 99 2.47 1.11 -14.35
N ILE A 100 2.17 2.38 -14.07
CA ILE A 100 1.75 2.84 -12.73
C ILE A 100 0.44 2.17 -12.32
N CYS A 101 -0.57 2.19 -13.18
CA CYS A 101 -1.88 1.58 -12.89
C CYS A 101 -1.73 0.09 -12.61
N HIS A 102 -0.95 -0.64 -13.43
CA HIS A 102 -0.71 -2.07 -13.21
C HIS A 102 0.03 -2.36 -11.90
N ALA A 103 1.06 -1.57 -11.55
CA ALA A 103 1.77 -1.73 -10.29
C ALA A 103 0.84 -1.49 -9.08
N ILE A 104 -0.03 -0.48 -9.16
CA ILE A 104 -1.04 -0.19 -8.14
C ILE A 104 -2.10 -1.31 -8.11
N GLU A 105 -2.61 -1.79 -9.23
CA GLU A 105 -3.59 -2.88 -9.25
C GLU A 105 -3.05 -4.15 -8.59
N ALA A 106 -1.79 -4.48 -8.90
CA ALA A 106 -1.14 -5.72 -8.50
C ALA A 106 -0.56 -5.72 -7.08
N HIS A 107 -0.34 -4.57 -6.41
CA HIS A 107 0.28 -4.58 -5.08
C HIS A 107 -0.58 -5.34 -4.04
N SER A 108 -1.90 -5.16 -4.10
CA SER A 108 -2.81 -5.67 -3.08
C SER A 108 -2.96 -7.19 -3.13
N PHE A 109 -2.72 -7.84 -1.99
CA PHE A 109 -2.98 -9.27 -1.81
C PHE A 109 -4.46 -9.64 -2.11
N SER A 110 -5.39 -8.75 -1.74
CA SER A 110 -6.83 -9.04 -1.82
C SER A 110 -7.40 -8.92 -3.22
N ALA A 111 -6.72 -8.21 -4.12
CA ALA A 111 -7.11 -8.13 -5.52
C ALA A 111 -6.73 -9.39 -6.31
N ASN A 112 -5.73 -10.15 -5.81
CA ASN A 112 -5.23 -11.37 -6.45
C ASN A 112 -4.81 -11.16 -7.92
N ILE A 113 -4.26 -9.98 -8.23
CA ILE A 113 -3.72 -9.63 -9.55
C ILE A 113 -2.22 -9.94 -9.55
N ALA A 114 -1.76 -10.72 -10.53
CA ALA A 114 -0.37 -11.12 -10.62
C ALA A 114 0.50 -9.96 -11.15
N PRO A 115 1.60 -9.57 -10.46
CA PRO A 115 2.51 -8.55 -10.95
C PRO A 115 3.36 -9.10 -12.10
N THR A 116 3.11 -8.60 -13.32
CA THR A 116 3.81 -9.05 -14.54
C THR A 116 5.09 -8.27 -14.87
N THR A 117 5.28 -7.08 -14.31
CA THR A 117 6.45 -6.21 -14.57
C THR A 117 7.38 -6.16 -13.35
N PRO A 118 8.69 -5.88 -13.54
CA PRO A 118 9.62 -5.69 -12.43
C PRO A 118 9.16 -4.60 -11.46
N GLU A 119 8.62 -3.49 -11.97
CA GLU A 119 8.10 -2.38 -11.16
C GLU A 119 6.97 -2.85 -10.25
N ALA A 120 6.00 -3.59 -10.81
CA ALA A 120 4.87 -4.10 -10.03
C ALA A 120 5.31 -5.10 -8.95
N LYS A 121 6.33 -5.92 -9.24
CA LYS A 121 6.91 -6.84 -8.25
C LYS A 121 7.59 -6.09 -7.12
N ILE A 122 8.43 -5.10 -7.44
CA ILE A 122 9.12 -4.28 -6.44
C ILE A 122 8.13 -3.55 -5.54
N VAL A 123 7.10 -2.91 -6.12
CA VAL A 123 6.08 -2.19 -5.34
C VAL A 123 5.28 -3.15 -4.47
N GLN A 124 4.89 -4.31 -5.01
CA GLN A 124 4.19 -5.34 -4.23
C GLN A 124 5.04 -5.83 -3.04
N ASP A 125 6.31 -6.12 -3.28
CA ASP A 125 7.20 -6.62 -2.23
C ASP A 125 7.48 -5.54 -1.18
N ALA A 126 7.75 -4.31 -1.61
CA ALA A 126 8.01 -3.19 -0.71
C ALA A 126 6.83 -2.89 0.22
N ASP A 127 5.60 -2.88 -0.30
CA ASP A 127 4.39 -2.66 0.50
C ASP A 127 4.12 -3.83 1.46
N ARG A 128 4.30 -5.08 1.01
CA ARG A 128 4.12 -6.24 1.87
C ARG A 128 5.13 -6.33 3.01
N LEU A 129 6.36 -5.88 2.79
CA LEU A 129 7.38 -5.84 3.84
C LEU A 129 7.01 -4.88 4.97
N GLU A 130 6.22 -3.82 4.72
CA GLU A 130 5.71 -2.93 5.77
C GLU A 130 4.73 -3.62 6.72
N ALA A 131 4.12 -4.74 6.30
CA ALA A 131 3.28 -5.56 7.16
C ALA A 131 4.08 -6.52 8.06
N LEU A 132 5.42 -6.56 7.91
CA LEU A 132 6.31 -7.41 8.70
C LEU A 132 7.13 -6.60 9.71
N GLY A 133 7.85 -7.30 10.58
CA GLY A 133 8.75 -6.70 11.56
C GLY A 133 8.04 -5.85 12.63
N ALA A 134 8.79 -4.96 13.27
CA ALA A 134 8.27 -4.15 14.38
C ALA A 134 7.14 -3.19 13.96
N ILE A 135 7.22 -2.64 12.74
CA ILE A 135 6.18 -1.76 12.18
C ILE A 135 4.91 -2.55 11.90
N GLY A 136 5.03 -3.71 11.24
CA GLY A 136 3.91 -4.61 10.99
C GLY A 136 3.22 -5.04 12.28
N LEU A 137 3.99 -5.44 13.29
CA LEU A 137 3.46 -5.80 14.61
C LEU A 137 2.67 -4.66 15.27
N ALA A 138 3.21 -3.44 15.25
CA ALA A 138 2.52 -2.26 15.77
C ALA A 138 1.22 -1.96 15.01
N ARG A 139 1.23 -2.07 13.68
CA ARG A 139 0.05 -1.86 12.83
C ARG A 139 -1.05 -2.89 13.08
N VAL A 140 -0.71 -4.18 13.23
CA VAL A 140 -1.69 -5.24 13.51
C VAL A 140 -2.46 -4.92 14.79
N PHE A 141 -1.77 -4.60 15.88
CA PHE A 141 -2.45 -4.29 17.15
C PHE A 141 -3.21 -2.96 17.13
N ALA A 142 -2.68 -1.93 16.48
CA ALA A 142 -3.39 -0.65 16.32
C ALA A 142 -4.71 -0.82 15.56
N VAL A 143 -4.68 -1.56 14.44
CA VAL A 143 -5.88 -1.79 13.63
C VAL A 143 -6.87 -2.72 14.34
N SER A 144 -6.39 -3.80 14.97
CA SER A 144 -7.26 -4.69 15.76
C SER A 144 -7.95 -3.93 16.91
N GLY A 145 -7.23 -3.03 17.59
CA GLY A 145 -7.80 -2.15 18.61
C GLY A 145 -8.89 -1.22 18.04
N ALA A 146 -8.64 -0.59 16.88
CA ALA A 146 -9.64 0.25 16.20
C ALA A 146 -10.88 -0.54 15.74
N LEU A 147 -10.71 -1.82 15.40
CA LEU A 147 -11.80 -2.73 15.01
C LEU A 147 -12.51 -3.38 16.21
N GLY A 148 -12.05 -3.17 17.44
CA GLY A 148 -12.60 -3.80 18.64
C GLY A 148 -12.34 -5.31 18.73
N VAL A 149 -11.30 -5.80 18.05
CA VAL A 149 -10.88 -7.21 18.05
C VAL A 149 -10.04 -7.47 19.30
N ALA A 150 -10.27 -8.59 19.97
CA ALA A 150 -9.48 -8.96 21.15
C ALA A 150 -8.02 -9.23 20.77
N LEU A 151 -7.07 -9.02 21.68
CA LEU A 151 -5.65 -9.25 21.36
C LEU A 151 -5.34 -10.74 21.15
N PHE A 152 -5.87 -11.59 22.02
CA PHE A 152 -5.71 -13.04 22.00
C PHE A 152 -6.83 -13.69 22.83
N ASP A 153 -7.01 -14.99 22.65
CA ASP A 153 -7.90 -15.79 23.49
C ASP A 153 -7.27 -15.99 24.87
N ALA A 154 -8.06 -15.83 25.95
CA ALA A 154 -7.53 -15.90 27.31
C ALA A 154 -7.14 -17.32 27.74
N ASP A 155 -7.80 -18.34 27.20
CA ASP A 155 -7.61 -19.74 27.56
C ASP A 155 -6.70 -20.48 26.56
N ASP A 156 -6.66 -20.02 25.31
CA ASP A 156 -5.83 -20.56 24.24
C ASP A 156 -5.16 -19.45 23.38
N PRO A 157 -4.18 -18.71 23.93
CA PRO A 157 -3.58 -17.56 23.25
C PRO A 157 -2.95 -17.89 21.90
N PHE A 158 -2.43 -19.10 21.73
CA PHE A 158 -1.73 -19.54 20.52
C PHE A 158 -2.57 -20.45 19.61
N ALA A 159 -3.86 -20.59 19.90
CA ALA A 159 -4.78 -21.41 19.12
C ALA A 159 -4.33 -22.89 18.98
N ASP A 160 -3.76 -23.49 20.03
CA ASP A 160 -3.32 -24.88 20.00
C ASP A 160 -4.50 -25.88 19.82
N ARG A 161 -5.71 -25.46 20.22
CA ARG A 161 -6.91 -26.31 20.26
C ARG A 161 -8.03 -25.80 19.34
N ARG A 162 -7.79 -24.75 18.56
CA ARG A 162 -8.77 -24.11 17.66
C ARG A 162 -8.07 -23.62 16.38
N PRO A 163 -8.79 -23.39 15.27
CA PRO A 163 -8.20 -22.70 14.12
C PRO A 163 -7.91 -21.22 14.44
N LEU A 164 -6.91 -20.66 13.75
CA LEU A 164 -6.62 -19.23 13.76
C LEU A 164 -7.79 -18.43 13.16
N ASN A 165 -8.17 -17.34 13.81
CA ASN A 165 -9.23 -16.44 13.41
C ASN A 165 -8.85 -14.97 13.70
N ASP A 166 -8.19 -14.34 12.73
CA ASP A 166 -7.71 -12.94 12.78
C ASP A 166 -8.83 -11.88 12.88
N LYS A 167 -10.08 -12.28 12.65
CA LYS A 167 -11.27 -11.43 12.86
C LYS A 167 -11.71 -11.39 14.33
N GLN A 168 -11.28 -12.35 15.12
CA GLN A 168 -11.66 -12.48 16.53
C GLN A 168 -10.49 -12.18 17.47
N PHE A 169 -9.27 -12.57 17.08
CA PHE A 169 -8.06 -12.38 17.88
C PHE A 169 -6.93 -11.80 17.03
N ALA A 170 -6.30 -10.71 17.50
CA ALA A 170 -5.22 -10.05 16.76
C ALA A 170 -3.98 -10.94 16.59
N LEU A 171 -3.66 -11.77 17.60
CA LEU A 171 -2.50 -12.66 17.58
C LEU A 171 -2.64 -13.76 16.53
N ASP A 172 -3.87 -14.15 16.18
CA ASP A 172 -4.14 -15.17 15.17
C ASP A 172 -3.82 -14.72 13.73
N HIS A 173 -3.42 -13.46 13.55
CA HIS A 173 -2.97 -12.94 12.26
C HIS A 173 -1.61 -13.51 11.82
N PHE A 174 -0.87 -14.11 12.75
CA PHE A 174 0.49 -14.64 12.54
C PHE A 174 0.53 -16.18 12.46
#